data_AF-A0A925KDE6-F1
#
_entry.id   AF-A0A925KDE6-F1
#
_cell.length_a   1.000
_cell.length_b   1.000
_cell.length_c   1.000
_cell.angle_alpha   90.00
_cell.angle_beta   90.00
_cell.angle_gamma   90.00
#
_symmetry.space_group_name_H-M   'P 1'
#
loop_
_entity.id
_entity.type
_entity.pdbx_description
1 polymer ?
#
loop_
_entity_poly.entity_id
_entity_poly.type
_entity_poly.pdbx_seq_one_letter_code
_entity_poly.pdbx_strand_id
1 'polypeptide(L)' 'MLINFFYTLRAAKLPVSVKEYLTLLEAMQAGVIDTSVDQFYYLARTSLVKD' A
#
# COMPACT_ATOMS: atom_id res chain seq x y z
N MET A 1 8.24 -9.17 -2.72
CA MET A 1 8.33 -7.82 -3.33
C MET A 1 7.00 -7.10 -3.17
N LEU A 2 6.97 -5.76 -3.09
CA LEU A 2 5.76 -4.95 -2.93
C LEU A 2 4.65 -5.26 -3.95
N ILE A 3 5.04 -5.60 -5.18
CA ILE A 3 4.08 -6.00 -6.22
C ILE A 3 3.32 -7.29 -5.86
N ASN A 4 3.97 -8.24 -5.17
CA ASN A 4 3.30 -9.47 -4.71
C ASN A 4 2.27 -9.14 -3.64
N PHE A 5 2.55 -8.17 -2.75
CA PHE A 5 1.60 -7.71 -1.75
C PHE A 5 0.33 -7.15 -2.42
N PHE A 6 0.47 -6.31 -3.45
CA PHE A 6 -0.68 -5.82 -4.24
C PHE A 6 -1.52 -6.98 -4.82
N TYR A 7 -0.87 -7.99 -5.42
CA TYR A 7 -1.59 -9.15 -5.94
C TYR A 7 -2.22 -10.02 -4.85
N THR A 8 -1.61 -10.15 -3.68
CA THR A 8 -2.20 -10.83 -2.52
C THR A 8 -3.49 -10.14 -2.08
N LEU A 9 -3.53 -8.81 -2.03
CA LEU A 9 -4.75 -8.06 -1.68
C LEU A 9 -5.87 -8.28 -2.72
N ARG A 10 -5.53 -8.26 -4.02
CA ARG A 10 -6.49 -8.56 -5.09
C ARG A 10 -7.00 -10.00 -5.01
N ALA A 11 -6.13 -10.97 -4.72
CA ALA A 11 -6.52 -12.37 -4.52
C ALA A 11 -7.45 -12.54 -3.32
N ALA A 12 -7.27 -11.71 -2.28
CA ALA A 12 -8.18 -11.62 -1.13
C ALA A 12 -9.48 -10.82 -1.42
N LYS A 13 -9.72 -10.43 -2.67
CA LYS A 13 -10.90 -9.66 -3.13
C LYS A 13 -11.05 -8.28 -2.48
N LEU A 14 -9.95 -7.68 -2.00
CA LEU A 14 -9.97 -6.29 -1.56
C LEU A 14 -10.13 -5.36 -2.79
N PRO A 15 -10.93 -4.28 -2.69
CA PRO A 15 -11.19 -3.36 -3.79
C PRO A 15 -10.02 -2.38 -3.98
N VAL A 16 -8.85 -2.92 -4.36
CA VAL A 16 -7.64 -2.14 -4.59
C VAL A 16 -7.42 -1.88 -6.09
N SER A 17 -6.92 -0.69 -6.42
CA SER A 17 -6.63 -0.25 -7.78
C SER A 17 -5.13 -0.02 -8.00
N VAL A 18 -4.71 -0.02 -9.27
CA VAL A 18 -3.32 0.30 -9.65
C VAL A 18 -2.96 1.73 -9.21
N LYS A 19 -3.90 2.68 -9.31
CA LYS A 19 -3.68 4.07 -8.89
C LYS A 19 -3.32 4.16 -7.40
N GLU A 20 -4.05 3.45 -6.56
CA GLU A 20 -3.79 3.41 -5.11
C GLU A 20 -2.44 2.76 -4.79
N TYR A 21 -2.06 1.72 -5.54
CA TYR A 21 -0.73 1.12 -5.43
C TYR A 21 0.38 2.10 -5.82
N LEU A 22 0.20 2.88 -6.89
CA LEU A 22 1.15 3.93 -7.25
C LEU A 22 1.25 5.00 -6.16
N THR A 23 0.12 5.39 -5.54
CA THR A 23 0.12 6.33 -4.40
C THR A 23 0.92 5.79 -3.20
N LEU A 24 0.82 4.49 -2.89
CA LEU A 24 1.65 3.88 -1.84
C LEU A 24 3.15 3.99 -2.19
N LEU A 25 3.53 3.70 -3.44
CA LEU A 25 4.92 3.78 -3.88
C LEU A 25 5.46 5.21 -3.85
N GLU A 26 4.67 6.19 -4.30
CA GLU A 26 5.02 7.62 -4.24
C GLU A 26 5.26 8.07 -2.81
N ALA A 27 4.38 7.67 -1.88
CA ALA A 27 4.52 8.00 -0.47
C ALA A 27 5.77 7.37 0.16
N MET A 28 6.07 6.11 -0.15
CA MET A 28 7.30 5.45 0.29
C MET A 28 8.55 6.15 -0.29
N GLN A 29 8.51 6.55 -1.55
CA GLN A 29 9.60 7.29 -2.19
C GLN A 29 9.80 8.68 -1.56
N ALA A 30 8.71 9.33 -1.13
CA ALA A 30 8.75 10.61 -0.44
C ALA A 30 9.21 10.51 1.04
N GLY A 31 9.40 9.30 1.57
CA GLY A 31 9.89 9.09 2.94
C GLY A 31 8.89 9.53 4.01
N VAL A 32 7.58 9.41 3.76
CA VAL A 32 6.54 9.84 4.71
C VAL A 32 6.43 8.95 5.96
N ILE A 33 7.08 7.78 5.94
CA ILE A 33 7.19 6.85 7.06
C ILE A 33 8.65 6.50 7.29
N ASP A 34 8.98 6.14 8.53
CA ASP A 34 10.27 5.57 8.89
C ASP A 34 10.30 4.05 8.64
N THR A 35 11.42 3.39 8.94
CA THR A 35 11.67 1.95 8.80
C THR A 35 10.93 1.17 9.91
N SER A 36 9.60 1.21 9.88
CA SER A 36 8.72 0.55 10.84
C SER A 36 7.62 -0.21 10.11
N VAL A 37 7.42 -1.48 10.47
CA VAL A 37 6.33 -2.32 9.92
C VAL A 37 4.97 -1.71 10.24
N ASP A 38 4.78 -1.19 11.46
CA ASP A 38 3.51 -0.57 11.86
C ASP A 38 3.17 0.66 11.01
N GLN A 39 4.14 1.55 10.78
CA GLN A 39 3.95 2.72 9.92
C GLN A 39 3.69 2.31 8.47
N PHE A 40 4.38 1.30 7.96
CA PHE A 40 4.08 0.72 6.65
C PHE A 40 2.66 0.18 6.56
N TYR A 41 2.18 -0.53 7.58
CA TYR A 41 0.81 -1.05 7.64
C TYR A 41 -0.22 0.09 7.56
N TYR A 42 -0.05 1.14 8.35
CA TYR A 42 -0.98 2.28 8.33
C TYR A 42 -0.93 3.04 7.00
N LEU A 43 0.26 3.25 6.43
CA LEU A 43 0.40 3.87 5.12
C LEU A 43 -0.28 3.03 4.03
N ALA A 44 0.03 1.73 3.97
CA ALA A 44 -0.55 0.80 3.01
C ALA A 44 -2.08 0.73 3.11
N ARG A 45 -2.62 0.65 4.33
CA ARG A 45 -4.08 0.65 4.56
C ARG A 45 -4.71 1.95 4.05
N THR A 46 -4.11 3.09 4.39
CA THR A 46 -4.64 4.42 4.00
C THR A 46 -4.57 4.65 2.49
N SER A 47 -3.51 4.18 1.82
CA SER A 47 -3.35 4.32 0.38
C SER A 47 -4.21 3.34 -0.42
N LEU A 48 -4.32 2.09 0.03
CA LEU A 48 -4.89 0.98 -0.76
C LEU A 48 -6.35 0.67 -0.44
N VAL A 49 -6.83 1.01 0.76
CA VAL A 49 -8.19 0.69 1.20
C VAL A 49 -8.91 2.00 1.47
N LYS A 50 -9.69 2.45 0.50
CA LYS A 50 -10.64 3.55 0.70
C LYS A 50 -11.95 2.98 1.19
N ASP A 51 -12.59 3.68 2.14
CA ASP A 51 -13.92 3.33 2.65
C ASP A 51 -14.93 3.11 1.52
#